data_AF-A0A1G1YU35-F1
#
_entry.id   AF-A0A1G1YU35-F1
#
_cell.length_a   1.000
_cell.length_b   1.000
_cell.length_c   1.000
_cell.angle_alpha   90.00
_cell.angle_beta   90.00
_cell.angle_gamma   90.00
#
_symmetry.space_group_name_H-M   'P 1'
#
loop_
_entity.id
_entity.type
_entity.pdbx_description
1 polymer ?
#
loop_
_entity_poly.entity_id
_entity_poly.type
_entity_poly.pdbx_seq_one_letter_code
_entity_poly.pdbx_strand_id
1 'polypeptide(L)'
;MKCSFNDSRFIAELFFMKSFCCLGRALRKCLACIYCRLLDDSTKDFNFSVVPGKLNPAFRKLPVAVNLFYGDPMLQVQHTLGILRELELDRHIGPVIVITKGDFARFPKEDFSLDLHFAFSTFGIDHDLDGGSTKSFLANLRKAQRFPQYKYSIEFRPIVCGINDGVETIDFVMKAAADHGLAVGYSGLQGKPAIVKQWQEQGLDFQPYPGYRFGHKKIIADYIEERLQDRAVARQVSVFRKTSCLMSFVHNLERDYNAHYFRPNEVGCDNCPMKEKCFHFRDNLGDIAIPDGLIPFRYEVVFKENHVCILKKKGICEFPTDDCSRIRGHLIKVFDNITTSDVRVIKWLTGMTVDAEFEERPYISACWRWQ
;
A
#
# COMPACT_ATOMS: atom_id res chain seq x y z
N MET A 1 7.96 -30.21 11.13
CA MET A 1 7.59 -31.02 9.94
C MET A 1 7.53 -30.05 8.76
N LYS A 2 8.37 -30.20 7.73
CA LYS A 2 8.48 -29.23 6.63
C LYS A 2 7.41 -29.50 5.57
N CYS A 3 6.56 -28.52 5.34
CA CYS A 3 5.40 -28.51 4.45
C CYS A 3 5.80 -28.80 2.98
N SER A 4 5.22 -29.83 2.35
CA SER A 4 5.44 -30.19 0.93
C SER A 4 4.35 -29.64 0.01
N PHE A 5 4.72 -29.15 -1.17
CA PHE A 5 3.87 -28.46 -2.14
C PHE A 5 2.88 -29.39 -2.90
N ASN A 6 1.56 -29.35 -2.62
CA ASN A 6 0.46 -29.79 -3.52
C ASN A 6 -0.89 -29.13 -3.18
N ASP A 7 -1.79 -28.93 -4.16
CA ASP A 7 -2.85 -27.87 -4.30
C ASP A 7 -3.81 -27.53 -3.14
N SER A 8 -3.69 -28.20 -2.01
CA SER A 8 -3.89 -27.62 -0.66
C SER A 8 -2.79 -26.60 -0.28
N ARG A 9 -2.10 -25.99 -1.27
CA ARG A 9 -0.84 -25.23 -1.15
C ARG A 9 -0.97 -23.84 -0.59
N PHE A 10 -2.14 -23.22 -0.67
CA PHE A 10 -2.28 -21.79 -0.43
C PHE A 10 -3.45 -21.48 0.49
N ILE A 11 -3.31 -20.40 1.28
CA ILE A 11 -4.38 -19.88 2.12
C ILE A 11 -5.14 -18.84 1.28
N ALA A 12 -6.21 -19.29 0.62
CA ALA A 12 -7.08 -18.43 -0.18
C ALA A 12 -8.09 -17.62 0.67
N GLU A 13 -8.06 -17.76 2.00
CA GLU A 13 -8.89 -16.99 2.93
C GLU A 13 -8.39 -15.56 3.15
N LEU A 14 -7.13 -15.28 2.80
CA LEU A 14 -6.50 -13.98 2.90
C LEU A 14 -6.02 -13.50 1.54
N PHE A 15 -6.32 -12.24 1.22
CA PHE A 15 -5.86 -11.61 -0.01
C PHE A 15 -4.76 -10.60 0.30
N PHE A 16 -3.62 -10.71 -0.38
CA PHE A 16 -2.49 -9.83 -0.17
C PHE A 16 -2.26 -8.90 -1.36
N MET A 17 -2.31 -7.60 -1.08
CA MET A 17 -1.83 -6.54 -1.96
C MET A 17 -0.41 -6.13 -1.58
N LYS A 18 0.22 -5.27 -2.38
CA LYS A 18 1.62 -4.86 -2.21
C LYS A 18 1.93 -4.31 -0.81
N SER A 19 0.97 -3.66 -0.16
CA SER A 19 1.18 -2.97 1.12
C SER A 19 0.31 -3.47 2.27
N PHE A 20 -0.62 -4.40 2.00
CA PHE A 20 -1.66 -4.77 2.97
C PHE A 20 -2.13 -6.21 2.78
N CYS A 21 -2.51 -6.84 3.89
CA CYS A 21 -3.53 -7.88 3.87
C CYS A 21 -4.91 -7.20 3.75
N CYS A 22 -5.67 -7.54 2.72
CA CYS A 22 -6.95 -6.90 2.45
C CYS A 22 -8.11 -7.76 2.95
N LEU A 23 -8.95 -7.14 3.77
CA LEU A 23 -10.21 -7.70 4.24
C LEU A 23 -11.36 -6.91 3.64
N GLY A 24 -12.49 -7.54 3.42
CA GLY A 24 -13.67 -6.89 2.88
C GLY A 24 -14.26 -7.60 1.68
N ARG A 25 -15.18 -6.91 1.03
CA ARG A 25 -15.83 -7.40 -0.18
C ARG A 25 -15.92 -6.33 -1.25
N ALA A 26 -15.93 -6.78 -2.50
CA ALA A 26 -16.28 -5.93 -3.62
C ALA A 26 -17.78 -5.59 -3.61
N LEU A 27 -18.12 -4.40 -4.10
CA LEU A 27 -19.48 -3.98 -4.38
C LEU A 27 -19.77 -4.07 -5.87
N ARG A 28 -21.04 -4.03 -6.26
CA ARG A 28 -21.43 -3.96 -7.68
C ARG A 28 -21.33 -2.55 -8.26
N LYS A 29 -21.32 -1.53 -7.39
CA LYS A 29 -21.24 -0.11 -7.76
C LYS A 29 -20.28 0.60 -6.82
N CYS A 30 -19.60 1.61 -7.35
CA CYS A 30 -18.69 2.48 -6.62
C CYS A 30 -19.03 3.95 -6.94
N LEU A 31 -18.16 4.87 -6.57
CA LEU A 31 -18.28 6.32 -6.80
C LEU A 31 -18.10 6.73 -8.28
N ALA A 32 -17.98 5.78 -9.21
CA ALA A 32 -17.90 6.01 -10.65
C ALA A 32 -16.69 6.83 -11.14
N CYS A 33 -15.53 6.74 -10.47
CA CYS A 33 -14.29 7.30 -11.00
C CYS A 33 -13.92 6.63 -12.34
N ILE A 34 -13.80 7.42 -13.40
CA ILE A 34 -13.59 6.92 -14.78
C ILE A 34 -12.22 6.23 -14.92
N TYR A 35 -11.22 6.70 -14.19
CA TYR A 35 -9.87 6.14 -14.16
C TYR A 35 -9.74 4.86 -13.28
N CYS A 36 -10.83 4.31 -12.75
CA CYS A 36 -10.76 3.22 -11.78
C CYS A 36 -10.13 1.95 -12.37
N ARG A 37 -9.01 1.52 -11.79
CA ARG A 37 -8.27 0.31 -12.20
C ARG A 37 -8.94 -1.03 -11.81
N LEU A 38 -10.05 -0.98 -11.08
CA LEU A 38 -10.77 -2.15 -10.57
C LEU A 38 -12.10 -2.39 -11.31
N LEU A 39 -12.29 -1.75 -12.47
CA LEU A 39 -13.45 -1.98 -13.35
C LEU A 39 -13.43 -3.35 -14.05
N ASP A 40 -12.37 -4.14 -13.84
CA ASP A 40 -12.25 -5.49 -14.35
C ASP A 40 -13.13 -6.48 -13.54
N ASP A 41 -13.90 -7.27 -14.27
CA ASP A 41 -14.76 -8.36 -13.82
C ASP A 41 -14.04 -9.36 -12.92
N SER A 42 -12.71 -9.46 -13.03
CA SER A 42 -11.87 -10.32 -12.18
C SER A 42 -11.96 -10.06 -10.67
N THR A 43 -12.62 -8.98 -10.25
CA THR A 43 -12.77 -8.61 -8.83
C THR A 43 -14.21 -8.66 -8.30
N LYS A 44 -15.19 -9.01 -9.15
CA LYS A 44 -16.63 -8.88 -8.83
C LYS A 44 -17.12 -9.75 -7.66
N ASP A 45 -16.38 -10.79 -7.28
CA ASP A 45 -16.78 -11.76 -6.24
C ASP A 45 -15.83 -11.79 -5.04
N PHE A 46 -14.96 -10.80 -4.89
CA PHE A 46 -14.03 -10.78 -3.75
C PHE A 46 -14.80 -10.61 -2.45
N ASN A 47 -14.57 -11.54 -1.52
CA ASN A 47 -15.11 -11.52 -0.17
C ASN A 47 -14.14 -12.24 0.78
N PHE A 48 -13.38 -11.46 1.55
CA PHE A 48 -12.34 -11.93 2.46
C PHE A 48 -12.60 -11.38 3.86
N SER A 49 -13.19 -12.19 4.74
CA SER A 49 -13.58 -11.76 6.10
C SER A 49 -12.78 -12.43 7.21
N VAL A 50 -11.92 -13.41 6.89
CA VAL A 50 -11.07 -14.07 7.88
C VAL A 50 -9.98 -13.10 8.33
N VAL A 51 -10.00 -12.72 9.61
CA VAL A 51 -8.94 -11.85 10.17
C VAL A 51 -7.61 -12.61 10.27
N PRO A 52 -6.46 -11.97 10.01
CA PRO A 52 -5.19 -12.68 9.85
C PRO A 52 -4.72 -13.46 11.09
N GLY A 53 -4.98 -12.96 12.30
CA GLY A 53 -4.54 -13.60 13.53
C GLY A 53 -5.23 -14.94 13.83
N LYS A 54 -6.43 -15.19 13.27
CA LYS A 54 -7.11 -16.49 13.33
C LYS A 54 -6.36 -17.58 12.57
N LEU A 55 -5.51 -17.21 11.59
CA LEU A 55 -4.72 -18.15 10.79
C LEU A 55 -3.32 -18.34 11.34
N ASN A 56 -2.73 -17.26 11.84
CA ASN A 56 -1.44 -17.30 12.51
C ASN A 56 -1.36 -16.14 13.52
N PRO A 57 -1.14 -16.39 14.82
CA PRO A 57 -1.07 -15.32 15.82
C PRO A 57 -0.03 -14.25 15.49
N ALA A 58 1.07 -14.61 14.81
CA ALA A 58 2.08 -13.65 14.37
C ALA A 58 1.54 -12.65 13.35
N PHE A 59 0.40 -12.93 12.70
CA PHE A 59 -0.20 -12.03 11.71
C PHE A 59 -1.00 -10.89 12.31
N ARG A 60 -1.18 -10.85 13.64
CA ARG A 60 -1.76 -9.69 14.33
C ARG A 60 -0.97 -8.41 14.16
N LYS A 61 0.30 -8.48 13.73
CA LYS A 61 1.15 -7.31 13.43
C LYS A 61 1.15 -6.89 11.95
N LEU A 62 0.46 -7.62 11.07
CA LEU A 62 0.47 -7.28 9.64
C LEU A 62 -0.31 -5.99 9.37
N PRO A 63 0.11 -5.16 8.40
CA PRO A 63 -0.71 -4.05 7.94
C PRO A 63 -1.99 -4.57 7.25
N VAL A 64 -3.16 -4.10 7.69
CA VAL A 64 -4.47 -4.52 7.16
C VAL A 64 -5.18 -3.36 6.48
N ALA A 65 -5.79 -3.59 5.32
CA ALA A 65 -6.69 -2.65 4.67
C ALA A 65 -8.12 -3.19 4.63
N VAL A 66 -9.10 -2.37 5.03
CA VAL A 66 -10.51 -2.77 5.11
C VAL A 66 -11.31 -2.23 3.94
N ASN A 67 -12.06 -3.11 3.27
CA ASN A 67 -12.87 -2.85 2.08
C ASN A 67 -12.10 -2.15 0.95
N LEU A 68 -10.80 -2.48 0.79
CA LEU A 68 -9.94 -2.00 -0.29
C LEU A 68 -10.06 -2.87 -1.56
N PHE A 69 -11.29 -3.03 -2.05
CA PHE A 69 -11.63 -3.73 -3.29
C PHE A 69 -12.44 -2.80 -4.20
N TYR A 70 -13.06 -3.30 -5.28
CA TYR A 70 -13.96 -2.46 -6.08
C TYR A 70 -15.15 -2.01 -5.21
N GLY A 71 -15.30 -0.71 -5.02
CA GLY A 71 -16.22 -0.13 -4.06
C GLY A 71 -15.55 0.95 -3.21
N ASP A 72 -16.25 1.42 -2.18
CA ASP A 72 -15.72 2.34 -1.19
C ASP A 72 -16.19 1.90 0.21
N PRO A 73 -15.32 1.91 1.24
CA PRO A 73 -15.69 1.49 2.60
C PRO A 73 -16.91 2.24 3.18
N MET A 74 -17.10 3.51 2.83
CA MET A 74 -18.22 4.32 3.33
C MET A 74 -19.54 3.98 2.62
N LEU A 75 -19.50 3.40 1.41
CA LEU A 75 -20.71 2.89 0.75
C LEU A 75 -21.27 1.64 1.45
N GLN A 76 -20.42 0.93 2.19
CA GLN A 76 -20.76 -0.29 2.94
C GLN A 76 -20.37 -0.20 4.41
N VAL A 77 -20.64 0.95 5.05
CA VAL A 77 -20.15 1.28 6.40
C VAL A 77 -20.40 0.19 7.45
N GLN A 78 -21.57 -0.45 7.46
CA GLN A 78 -21.88 -1.52 8.42
C GLN A 78 -20.94 -2.74 8.27
N HIS A 79 -20.59 -3.08 7.03
CA HIS A 79 -19.61 -4.14 6.76
C HIS A 79 -18.20 -3.71 7.18
N THR A 80 -17.83 -2.45 6.94
CA THR A 80 -16.56 -1.87 7.42
C THR A 80 -16.45 -1.97 8.94
N LEU A 81 -17.50 -1.56 9.68
CA LEU A 81 -17.54 -1.64 11.14
C LEU A 81 -17.44 -3.08 11.65
N GLY A 82 -18.15 -4.02 11.02
CA GLY A 82 -18.07 -5.44 11.38
C GLY A 82 -16.64 -5.99 11.29
N ILE A 83 -15.89 -5.65 10.24
CA ILE A 83 -14.49 -6.09 10.09
C ILE A 83 -13.59 -5.44 11.15
N LEU A 84 -13.79 -4.15 11.45
CA LEU A 84 -13.04 -3.48 12.50
C LEU A 84 -13.28 -4.14 13.88
N ARG A 85 -14.52 -4.51 14.19
CA ARG A 85 -14.84 -5.25 15.43
C ARG A 85 -14.21 -6.63 15.45
N GLU A 86 -14.20 -7.38 14.34
CA GLU A 86 -13.51 -8.67 14.28
C GLU A 86 -11.99 -8.55 14.47
N LEU A 87 -11.36 -7.51 13.93
CA LEU A 87 -9.93 -7.24 14.16
C LEU A 87 -9.63 -6.90 15.63
N GLU A 88 -10.51 -6.13 16.27
CA GLU A 88 -10.40 -5.78 17.70
C GLU A 88 -10.56 -7.04 18.58
N LEU A 89 -11.54 -7.90 18.27
CA LEU A 89 -11.73 -9.19 18.95
C LEU A 89 -10.51 -10.12 18.80
N ASP A 90 -9.87 -10.12 17.62
CA ASP A 90 -8.61 -10.83 17.38
C ASP A 90 -7.40 -10.14 18.02
N ARG A 91 -7.57 -8.99 18.68
CA ARG A 91 -6.48 -8.20 19.28
C ARG A 91 -5.40 -7.87 18.26
N HIS A 92 -5.81 -7.46 17.07
CA HIS A 92 -4.90 -7.00 16.04
C HIS A 92 -4.12 -5.76 16.51
N ILE A 93 -2.80 -5.79 16.38
CA ILE A 93 -1.88 -4.74 16.86
C ILE A 93 -1.18 -4.00 15.71
N GLY A 94 -1.28 -4.52 14.49
CA GLY A 94 -0.76 -3.87 13.29
C GLY A 94 -1.63 -2.68 12.87
N PRO A 95 -1.11 -1.82 11.98
CA PRO A 95 -1.86 -0.69 11.48
C PRO A 95 -3.03 -1.16 10.59
N VAL A 96 -4.22 -0.60 10.84
CA VAL A 96 -5.44 -0.90 10.08
C VAL A 96 -5.84 0.35 9.30
N ILE A 97 -5.95 0.27 7.98
CA ILE A 97 -6.30 1.41 7.12
C ILE A 97 -7.67 1.25 6.46
N VAL A 98 -8.42 2.35 6.43
CA VAL A 98 -9.61 2.55 5.60
C VAL A 98 -9.31 3.68 4.61
N ILE A 99 -9.27 3.37 3.31
CA ILE A 99 -9.06 4.37 2.25
C ILE A 99 -10.41 4.70 1.63
N THR A 100 -10.80 5.98 1.60
CA THR A 100 -12.13 6.37 1.13
C THR A 100 -12.11 7.69 0.36
N LYS A 101 -12.97 7.79 -0.65
CA LYS A 101 -13.46 9.03 -1.25
C LYS A 101 -14.90 9.34 -0.83
N GLY A 102 -15.60 8.35 -0.27
CA GLY A 102 -16.98 8.44 0.17
C GLY A 102 -17.18 9.36 1.39
N ASP A 103 -18.45 9.58 1.73
CA ASP A 103 -18.83 10.47 2.82
C ASP A 103 -18.46 9.89 4.20
N PHE A 104 -17.42 10.44 4.81
CA PHE A 104 -16.94 10.03 6.13
C PHE A 104 -17.91 10.42 7.25
N ALA A 105 -18.90 11.29 7.01
CA ALA A 105 -19.96 11.55 7.97
C ALA A 105 -20.80 10.30 8.30
N ARG A 106 -20.79 9.30 7.41
CA ARG A 106 -21.44 8.00 7.62
C ARG A 106 -20.72 7.13 8.64
N PHE A 107 -19.43 7.37 8.90
CA PHE A 107 -18.69 6.65 9.93
C PHE A 107 -19.18 7.10 11.32
N PRO A 108 -19.65 6.17 12.17
CA PRO A 108 -20.20 6.52 13.47
C PRO A 108 -19.10 7.01 14.42
N LYS A 109 -19.53 7.72 15.47
CA LYS A 109 -18.67 8.03 16.60
C LYS A 109 -18.55 6.83 17.52
N GLU A 110 -17.73 5.89 17.09
CA GLU A 110 -17.32 4.74 17.88
C GLU A 110 -15.83 4.86 18.19
N ASP A 111 -15.41 4.24 19.28
CA ASP A 111 -14.00 4.03 19.61
C ASP A 111 -13.62 2.57 19.31
N PHE A 112 -12.47 2.41 18.67
CA PHE A 112 -11.85 1.12 18.40
C PHE A 112 -10.49 1.07 19.08
N SER A 113 -10.20 -0.01 19.80
CA SER A 113 -8.87 -0.35 20.32
C SER A 113 -7.99 -0.93 19.21
N LEU A 114 -7.87 -0.21 18.10
CA LEU A 114 -7.06 -0.54 16.94
C LEU A 114 -6.14 0.62 16.61
N ASP A 115 -5.01 0.31 15.98
CA ASP A 115 -4.17 1.33 15.35
C ASP A 115 -4.78 1.79 14.01
N LEU A 116 -5.93 2.48 14.11
CA LEU A 116 -6.82 2.78 12.98
C LEU A 116 -6.43 4.07 12.26
N HIS A 117 -6.38 3.97 10.94
CA HIS A 117 -6.01 5.03 10.01
C HIS A 117 -7.11 5.24 8.97
N PHE A 118 -7.49 6.49 8.72
CA PHE A 118 -8.31 6.88 7.58
C PHE A 118 -7.51 7.69 6.56
N ALA A 119 -7.42 7.19 5.34
CA ALA A 119 -6.80 7.92 4.25
C ALA A 119 -7.86 8.46 3.31
N PHE A 120 -7.91 9.78 3.16
CA PHE A 120 -8.86 10.45 2.29
C PHE A 120 -8.26 10.60 0.91
N SER A 121 -8.81 9.85 -0.04
CA SER A 121 -8.34 9.92 -1.41
C SER A 121 -8.94 11.13 -2.11
N THR A 122 -8.15 11.78 -2.96
CA THR A 122 -8.58 12.95 -3.73
C THR A 122 -7.96 12.93 -5.12
N PHE A 123 -8.69 13.46 -6.10
CA PHE A 123 -8.16 13.80 -7.43
C PHE A 123 -7.63 15.24 -7.49
N GLY A 124 -7.73 15.98 -6.38
CA GLY A 124 -7.33 17.38 -6.25
C GLY A 124 -8.53 18.31 -6.44
N ILE A 125 -8.47 19.16 -7.45
CA ILE A 125 -9.57 20.06 -7.84
C ILE A 125 -10.65 19.25 -8.59
N ASP A 126 -11.89 19.74 -8.57
CA ASP A 126 -13.02 19.07 -9.21
C ASP A 126 -12.78 18.80 -10.69
N HIS A 127 -13.11 17.58 -11.13
CA HIS A 127 -13.01 17.16 -12.52
C HIS A 127 -14.02 16.03 -12.80
N ASP A 128 -14.64 16.06 -13.98
CA ASP A 128 -15.64 15.07 -14.42
C ASP A 128 -15.16 13.61 -14.48
N LEU A 129 -13.85 13.37 -14.36
CA LEU A 129 -13.27 12.04 -14.34
C LEU A 129 -13.27 11.43 -12.93
N ASP A 130 -13.43 12.26 -11.90
CA ASP A 130 -13.42 11.82 -10.51
C ASP A 130 -14.84 11.61 -9.97
N GLY A 131 -14.97 10.58 -9.14
CA GLY A 131 -16.21 10.26 -8.45
C GLY A 131 -16.43 11.04 -7.16
N GLY A 132 -15.44 11.84 -6.76
CA GLY A 132 -15.45 12.69 -5.58
C GLY A 132 -15.59 14.16 -5.96
N SER A 133 -15.61 15.01 -4.93
CA SER A 133 -15.57 16.47 -5.10
C SER A 133 -14.65 17.11 -4.07
N THR A 134 -14.15 18.30 -4.36
CA THR A 134 -13.41 19.16 -3.43
C THR A 134 -14.23 19.41 -2.16
N LYS A 135 -15.54 19.68 -2.32
CA LYS A 135 -16.47 19.89 -1.21
C LYS A 135 -16.54 18.69 -0.27
N SER A 136 -16.72 17.48 -0.81
CA SER A 136 -16.80 16.26 -0.01
C SER A 136 -15.45 15.90 0.62
N PHE A 137 -14.36 16.05 -0.13
CA PHE A 137 -13.00 15.83 0.37
C PHE A 137 -12.70 16.74 1.58
N LEU A 138 -12.90 18.05 1.44
CA LEU A 138 -12.68 19.00 2.55
C LEU A 138 -13.65 18.78 3.72
N ALA A 139 -14.88 18.31 3.46
CA ALA A 139 -15.80 17.94 4.51
C ALA A 139 -15.31 16.72 5.31
N ASN A 140 -14.73 15.73 4.64
CA ASN A 140 -14.10 14.58 5.29
C ASN A 140 -12.92 15.01 6.17
N LEU A 141 -12.05 15.90 5.69
CA LEU A 141 -10.93 16.42 6.50
C LEU A 141 -11.40 17.16 7.75
N ARG A 142 -12.43 18.02 7.63
CA ARG A 142 -13.04 18.68 8.80
C ARG A 142 -13.70 17.69 9.75
N LYS A 143 -14.34 16.64 9.22
CA LYS A 143 -14.99 15.61 10.03
C LYS A 143 -13.96 14.77 10.80
N ALA A 144 -12.81 14.48 10.21
CA ALA A 144 -11.70 13.76 10.83
C ALA A 144 -11.20 14.42 12.12
N GLN A 145 -11.17 15.75 12.17
CA GLN A 145 -10.79 16.52 13.38
C GLN A 145 -11.69 16.25 14.60
N ARG A 146 -12.89 15.67 14.39
CA ARG A 146 -13.82 15.30 15.47
C ARG A 146 -13.52 13.92 16.07
N PHE A 147 -12.54 13.20 15.51
CA PHE A 147 -12.09 11.90 16.01
C PHE A 147 -10.56 11.86 16.14
N PRO A 148 -9.99 12.65 17.07
CA PRO A 148 -8.54 12.78 17.23
C PRO A 148 -7.83 11.48 17.67
N GLN A 149 -8.60 10.46 18.10
CA GLN A 149 -8.07 9.15 18.46
C GLN A 149 -7.56 8.34 17.25
N TYR A 150 -7.96 8.71 16.03
CA TYR A 150 -7.53 8.03 14.81
C TYR A 150 -6.43 8.79 14.09
N LYS A 151 -5.71 8.05 13.23
CA LYS A 151 -4.68 8.59 12.36
C LYS A 151 -5.26 8.91 11.00
N TYR A 152 -4.66 9.91 10.33
CA TYR A 152 -5.17 10.44 9.09
C TYR A 152 -4.06 10.73 8.08
N SER A 153 -4.41 10.60 6.80
CA SER A 153 -3.57 11.07 5.70
C SER A 153 -4.42 11.42 4.47
N ILE A 154 -3.78 12.05 3.49
CA ILE A 154 -4.37 12.30 2.18
C ILE A 154 -3.73 11.36 1.16
N GLU A 155 -4.53 10.71 0.32
CA GLU A 155 -4.06 9.89 -0.80
C GLU A 155 -4.37 10.62 -2.12
N PHE A 156 -3.44 11.47 -2.57
CA PHE A 156 -3.55 12.22 -3.83
C PHE A 156 -3.25 11.30 -5.01
N ARG A 157 -4.27 10.50 -5.37
CA ARG A 157 -4.12 9.38 -6.29
C ARG A 157 -5.42 9.10 -7.07
N PRO A 158 -5.31 8.86 -8.39
CA PRO A 158 -4.09 8.96 -9.20
C PRO A 158 -3.75 10.42 -9.56
N ILE A 159 -2.46 10.67 -9.78
CA ILE A 159 -2.00 11.82 -10.55
C ILE A 159 -1.88 11.39 -12.01
N VAL A 160 -2.50 12.14 -12.91
CA VAL A 160 -2.71 11.79 -14.32
C VAL A 160 -2.08 12.86 -15.20
N CYS A 161 -1.27 12.41 -16.16
CA CYS A 161 -0.49 13.26 -17.05
C CYS A 161 -1.38 14.28 -17.78
N GLY A 162 -1.11 15.57 -17.57
CA GLY A 162 -1.81 16.67 -18.24
C GLY A 162 -3.24 16.92 -17.78
N ILE A 163 -3.71 16.24 -16.72
CA ILE A 163 -5.09 16.38 -16.21
C ILE A 163 -5.10 17.04 -14.84
N ASN A 164 -4.44 16.43 -13.85
CA ASN A 164 -4.46 16.91 -12.46
C ASN A 164 -3.04 17.04 -11.86
N ASP A 165 -2.02 17.13 -12.70
CA ASP A 165 -0.62 17.29 -12.32
C ASP A 165 -0.11 18.75 -12.42
N GLY A 166 -1.02 19.69 -12.67
CA GLY A 166 -0.77 21.12 -12.68
C GLY A 166 -0.39 21.69 -11.30
N VAL A 167 0.28 22.84 -11.32
CA VAL A 167 0.72 23.54 -10.10
C VAL A 167 -0.46 23.84 -9.18
N GLU A 168 -1.57 24.34 -9.73
CA GLU A 168 -2.76 24.73 -8.96
C GLU A 168 -3.36 23.54 -8.19
N THR A 169 -3.49 22.38 -8.83
CA THR A 169 -4.03 21.17 -8.20
C THR A 169 -3.11 20.64 -7.10
N ILE A 170 -1.81 20.59 -7.37
CA ILE A 170 -0.81 20.18 -6.37
C ILE A 170 -0.85 21.14 -5.18
N ASP A 171 -0.87 22.44 -5.44
CA ASP A 171 -0.89 23.50 -4.45
C ASP A 171 -2.14 23.41 -3.55
N PHE A 172 -3.31 23.16 -4.14
CA PHE A 172 -4.56 22.91 -3.43
C PHE A 172 -4.44 21.74 -2.45
N VAL A 173 -3.91 20.59 -2.92
CA VAL A 173 -3.75 19.40 -2.06
C VAL A 173 -2.76 19.67 -0.93
N MET A 174 -1.62 20.30 -1.21
CA MET A 174 -0.62 20.64 -0.18
C MET A 174 -1.17 21.66 0.81
N LYS A 175 -1.99 22.62 0.36
CA LYS A 175 -2.66 23.55 1.27
C LYS A 175 -3.63 22.82 2.19
N ALA A 176 -4.49 21.96 1.65
CA ALA A 176 -5.41 21.16 2.45
C ALA A 176 -4.66 20.27 3.47
N ALA A 177 -3.54 19.67 3.06
CA ALA A 177 -2.69 18.90 3.96
C ALA A 177 -2.13 19.75 5.10
N ALA A 178 -1.58 20.93 4.80
CA ALA A 178 -1.03 21.85 5.79
C ALA A 178 -2.09 22.37 6.76
N ASP A 179 -3.25 22.80 6.26
CA ASP A 179 -4.37 23.31 7.07
C ASP A 179 -4.87 22.28 8.10
N HIS A 180 -4.68 20.99 7.82
CA HIS A 180 -5.13 19.88 8.66
C HIS A 180 -3.98 19.11 9.33
N GLY A 181 -2.72 19.51 9.15
CA GLY A 181 -1.55 18.83 9.73
C GLY A 181 -1.36 17.39 9.25
N LEU A 182 -1.68 17.10 7.97
CA LEU A 182 -1.66 15.74 7.41
C LEU A 182 -0.48 15.50 6.47
N ALA A 183 -0.02 14.26 6.43
CA ALA A 183 0.92 13.79 5.39
C ALA A 183 0.18 13.33 4.13
N VAL A 184 0.85 13.37 2.99
CA VAL A 184 0.27 13.04 1.67
C VAL A 184 0.98 11.85 1.03
N GLY A 185 0.22 10.81 0.69
CA GLY A 185 0.65 9.77 -0.23
C GLY A 185 0.29 10.15 -1.67
N TYR A 186 1.22 9.98 -2.61
CA TYR A 186 0.97 10.29 -4.02
C TYR A 186 1.49 9.18 -4.95
N SER A 187 0.87 9.03 -6.12
CA SER A 187 1.29 8.06 -7.16
C SER A 187 0.52 8.29 -8.45
N GLY A 188 1.12 7.90 -9.58
CA GLY A 188 0.50 8.06 -10.89
C GLY A 188 -0.64 7.09 -11.18
N LEU A 189 -1.26 7.27 -12.35
CA LEU A 189 -2.23 6.33 -12.91
C LEU A 189 -1.60 4.96 -13.20
N GLN A 190 -2.34 3.89 -12.91
CA GLN A 190 -1.96 2.53 -13.27
C GLN A 190 -2.82 2.03 -14.43
N GLY A 191 -2.23 1.92 -15.62
CA GLY A 191 -2.89 1.26 -16.75
C GLY A 191 -2.43 -0.19 -16.88
N LYS A 192 -3.24 -1.15 -16.44
CA LYS A 192 -3.04 -2.55 -16.88
C LYS A 192 -3.59 -2.70 -18.29
N PRO A 193 -3.05 -3.61 -19.14
CA PRO A 193 -3.49 -3.75 -20.53
C PRO A 193 -5.01 -3.83 -20.71
N ALA A 194 -5.71 -4.62 -19.88
CA ALA A 194 -7.17 -4.75 -19.94
C ALA A 194 -7.92 -3.43 -19.67
N ILE A 195 -7.46 -2.66 -18.67
CA ILE A 195 -8.08 -1.37 -18.30
C ILE A 195 -7.77 -0.31 -19.35
N VAL A 196 -6.55 -0.27 -19.89
CA VAL A 196 -6.18 0.66 -20.97
C VAL A 196 -7.05 0.43 -22.20
N LYS A 197 -7.29 -0.84 -22.55
CA LYS A 197 -8.20 -1.19 -23.65
C LYS A 197 -9.63 -0.69 -23.39
N GLN A 198 -10.14 -0.87 -22.17
CA GLN A 198 -11.47 -0.36 -21.80
C GLN A 198 -11.57 1.17 -21.90
N TRP A 199 -10.53 1.90 -21.48
CA TRP A 199 -10.48 3.35 -21.64
C TRP A 199 -10.56 3.74 -23.11
N GLN A 200 -9.78 3.09 -23.98
CA GLN A 200 -9.81 3.33 -25.43
C GLN A 200 -11.19 3.01 -26.05
N GLU A 201 -11.82 1.90 -25.66
CA GLU A 201 -13.17 1.52 -26.10
C GLU A 201 -14.24 2.54 -25.65
N GLN A 202 -14.00 3.25 -24.55
CA GLN A 202 -14.86 4.33 -24.04
C GLN A 202 -14.50 5.73 -24.60
N GLY A 203 -13.52 5.81 -25.52
CA GLY A 203 -13.05 7.09 -26.07
C GLY A 203 -12.23 7.94 -25.09
N LEU A 204 -11.67 7.32 -24.05
CA LEU A 204 -10.82 7.98 -23.06
C LEU A 204 -9.35 7.83 -23.44
N ASP A 205 -8.68 8.96 -23.68
CA ASP A 205 -7.28 8.99 -24.11
C ASP A 205 -6.33 9.31 -22.95
N PHE A 206 -6.31 8.46 -21.93
CA PHE A 206 -5.30 8.59 -20.88
C PHE A 206 -3.92 8.27 -21.46
N GLN A 207 -2.94 9.15 -21.22
CA GLN A 207 -1.57 8.95 -21.67
C GLN A 207 -0.62 8.66 -20.49
N PRO A 208 0.38 7.79 -20.66
CA PRO A 208 1.50 7.73 -19.74
C PRO A 208 2.32 9.02 -19.87
N TYR A 209 3.11 9.33 -18.83
CA TYR A 209 4.10 10.41 -18.93
C TYR A 209 5.12 10.15 -20.06
N PRO A 210 5.67 11.20 -20.71
CA PRO A 210 6.67 11.04 -21.75
C PRO A 210 7.84 10.14 -21.32
N GLY A 211 8.23 9.19 -22.18
CA GLY A 211 9.27 8.21 -21.88
C GLY A 211 8.81 6.98 -21.11
N TYR A 212 7.55 6.92 -20.69
CA TYR A 212 6.99 5.80 -19.94
C TYR A 212 5.89 5.05 -20.72
N ARG A 213 5.53 3.87 -20.21
CA ARG A 213 4.42 3.05 -20.71
C ARG A 213 3.52 2.66 -19.55
N PHE A 214 2.25 2.47 -19.84
CA PHE A 214 1.34 1.85 -18.88
C PHE A 214 1.76 0.41 -18.57
N GLY A 215 1.66 0.03 -17.30
CA GLY A 215 2.02 -1.29 -16.83
C GLY A 215 1.81 -1.45 -15.32
N HIS A 216 2.68 -2.22 -14.68
CA HIS A 216 2.55 -2.52 -13.25
C HIS A 216 2.91 -1.35 -12.33
N LYS A 217 3.72 -0.39 -12.79
CA LYS A 217 4.14 0.76 -11.97
C LYS A 217 3.17 1.93 -12.11
N LYS A 218 3.06 2.70 -11.02
CA LYS A 218 2.26 3.94 -10.92
C LYS A 218 3.18 5.15 -11.08
N ILE A 219 3.68 5.33 -12.30
CA ILE A 219 4.77 6.25 -12.58
C ILE A 219 4.26 7.70 -12.65
N ILE A 220 5.07 8.61 -12.13
CA ILE A 220 4.96 10.06 -12.31
C ILE A 220 6.29 10.52 -12.91
N ALA A 221 6.28 11.51 -13.79
CA ALA A 221 7.53 12.07 -14.31
C ALA A 221 8.29 12.88 -13.25
N ASP A 222 9.63 12.87 -13.35
CA ASP A 222 10.51 13.51 -12.36
C ASP A 222 10.18 15.00 -12.14
N TYR A 223 9.90 15.75 -13.22
CA TYR A 223 9.52 17.17 -13.12
C TYR A 223 8.20 17.42 -12.37
N ILE A 224 7.30 16.43 -12.32
CA ILE A 224 6.08 16.51 -11.49
C ILE A 224 6.40 16.14 -10.04
N GLU A 225 7.29 15.18 -9.82
CA GLU A 225 7.75 14.83 -8.46
C GLU A 225 8.52 15.98 -7.80
N GLU A 226 9.39 16.67 -8.55
CA GLU A 226 10.08 17.89 -8.12
C GLU A 226 9.07 18.97 -7.72
N ARG A 227 8.07 19.22 -8.58
CA ARG A 227 6.99 20.18 -8.28
C ARG A 227 6.20 19.84 -7.03
N LEU A 228 5.87 18.55 -6.84
CA LEU A 228 5.22 18.05 -5.63
C LEU A 228 6.09 18.31 -4.39
N GLN A 229 7.39 18.03 -4.48
CA GLN A 229 8.32 18.22 -3.39
C GLN A 229 8.50 19.70 -3.05
N ASP A 230 8.65 20.58 -4.04
CA ASP A 230 8.78 22.02 -3.83
C ASP A 230 7.57 22.60 -3.10
N ARG A 231 6.35 22.20 -3.50
CA ARG A 231 5.11 22.64 -2.86
C ARG A 231 4.92 22.05 -1.48
N ALA A 232 5.39 20.82 -1.26
CA ALA A 232 5.40 20.18 0.05
C ALA A 232 6.33 20.92 1.02
N VAL A 233 7.57 21.22 0.61
CA VAL A 233 8.56 21.98 1.40
C VAL A 233 8.03 23.37 1.73
N ALA A 234 7.50 24.10 0.74
CA ALA A 234 6.95 25.44 0.94
C ALA A 234 5.81 25.49 1.96
N ARG A 235 5.14 24.36 2.21
CA ARG A 235 4.03 24.24 3.17
C ARG A 235 4.34 23.37 4.39
N GLN A 236 5.59 22.91 4.52
CA GLN A 236 6.00 22.01 5.60
C GLN A 236 5.16 20.71 5.67
N VAL A 237 4.76 20.19 4.51
CA VAL A 237 3.99 18.94 4.38
C VAL A 237 4.93 17.78 4.08
N SER A 238 4.76 16.65 4.77
CA SER A 238 5.48 15.42 4.42
C SER A 238 4.76 14.66 3.30
N VAL A 239 5.49 14.33 2.24
CA VAL A 239 4.98 13.60 1.07
C VAL A 239 5.68 12.25 0.89
N PHE A 240 4.94 11.25 0.38
CA PHE A 240 5.47 9.88 0.25
C PHE A 240 5.02 9.20 -1.05
N ARG A 241 6.00 8.67 -1.81
CA ARG A 241 5.77 7.87 -3.03
C ARG A 241 5.09 6.52 -2.76
N LYS A 242 5.22 5.97 -1.55
CA LYS A 242 4.71 4.64 -1.18
C LYS A 242 3.82 4.74 0.06
N THR A 243 2.64 4.12 0.02
CA THR A 243 1.71 4.10 1.18
C THR A 243 2.35 3.52 2.43
N SER A 244 3.21 2.50 2.31
CA SER A 244 3.83 1.91 3.48
C SER A 244 4.79 2.88 4.20
N CYS A 245 5.50 3.74 3.45
CA CYS A 245 6.32 4.80 4.03
C CYS A 245 5.45 5.86 4.73
N LEU A 246 4.36 6.29 4.09
CA LEU A 246 3.36 7.20 4.66
C LEU A 246 2.80 6.66 5.97
N MET A 247 2.32 5.42 5.95
CA MET A 247 1.77 4.73 7.12
C MET A 247 2.82 4.62 8.22
N SER A 248 4.04 4.23 7.88
CA SER A 248 5.10 4.08 8.89
C SER A 248 5.46 5.40 9.55
N PHE A 249 5.42 6.51 8.80
CA PHE A 249 5.59 7.86 9.34
C PHE A 249 4.42 8.26 10.26
N VAL A 250 3.18 8.19 9.76
CA VAL A 250 1.98 8.61 10.52
C VAL A 250 1.78 7.78 11.78
N HIS A 251 2.16 6.51 11.76
CA HIS A 251 2.04 5.59 12.90
C HIS A 251 3.28 5.59 13.79
N ASN A 252 4.29 6.41 13.48
CA ASN A 252 5.56 6.48 14.22
C ASN A 252 6.27 5.11 14.36
N LEU A 253 6.20 4.27 13.32
CA LEU A 253 6.89 2.99 13.30
C LEU A 253 8.40 3.21 13.26
N GLU A 254 9.16 2.18 13.63
CA GLU A 254 10.63 2.22 13.60
C GLU A 254 11.20 2.22 12.17
N ARG A 255 10.39 1.84 11.18
CA ARG A 255 10.81 1.72 9.77
C ARG A 255 9.62 1.60 8.82
N ASP A 256 9.88 1.74 7.52
CA ASP A 256 8.94 1.30 6.48
C ASP A 256 8.70 -0.22 6.57
N TYR A 257 7.45 -0.61 6.79
CA TYR A 257 7.12 -2.04 6.95
C TYR A 257 7.36 -2.88 5.69
N ASN A 258 7.42 -2.28 4.50
CA ASN A 258 7.70 -2.93 3.22
C ASN A 258 9.18 -3.03 2.85
N ALA A 259 10.08 -2.54 3.71
CA ALA A 259 11.52 -2.56 3.51
C ALA A 259 12.00 -1.82 2.24
N HIS A 260 11.37 -0.69 1.90
CA HIS A 260 11.80 0.16 0.78
C HIS A 260 13.13 0.88 1.02
N TYR A 261 13.64 0.94 2.24
CA TYR A 261 14.98 1.48 2.54
C TYR A 261 16.14 0.66 1.95
N PHE A 262 15.87 -0.52 1.40
CA PHE A 262 16.79 -1.24 0.52
C PHE A 262 16.86 -0.66 -0.91
N ARG A 263 15.95 0.26 -1.26
CA ARG A 263 15.83 0.91 -2.57
C ARG A 263 15.57 2.42 -2.37
N PRO A 264 16.51 3.13 -1.74
CA PRO A 264 16.30 4.49 -1.27
C PRO A 264 16.07 5.50 -2.40
N ASN A 265 16.73 5.33 -3.55
CA ASN A 265 16.59 6.24 -4.69
C ASN A 265 15.23 6.05 -5.37
N GLU A 266 14.75 4.80 -5.50
CA GLU A 266 13.42 4.49 -6.06
C GLU A 266 12.32 5.23 -5.29
N VAL A 267 12.43 5.32 -3.97
CA VAL A 267 11.37 5.83 -3.11
C VAL A 267 11.60 7.26 -2.60
N GLY A 268 12.68 7.92 -3.03
CA GLY A 268 12.98 9.31 -2.68
C GLY A 268 13.39 9.50 -1.23
N CYS A 269 14.29 8.65 -0.72
CA CYS A 269 14.71 8.70 0.69
C CYS A 269 15.58 9.91 1.05
N ASP A 270 16.09 10.69 0.09
CA ASP A 270 17.06 11.74 0.39
C ASP A 270 16.53 12.81 1.34
N ASN A 271 15.29 13.25 1.13
CA ASN A 271 14.59 14.24 1.94
C ASN A 271 13.46 13.61 2.79
N CYS A 272 13.55 12.31 3.07
CA CYS A 272 12.50 11.59 3.78
C CYS A 272 12.67 11.72 5.30
N PRO A 273 11.62 12.12 6.05
CA PRO A 273 11.69 12.24 7.51
C PRO A 273 11.91 10.89 8.23
N MET A 274 11.69 9.78 7.54
CA MET A 274 11.91 8.42 8.08
C MET A 274 13.30 7.86 7.76
N LYS A 275 14.16 8.60 7.03
CA LYS A 275 15.45 8.11 6.52
C LYS A 275 16.33 7.55 7.64
N GLU A 276 16.56 8.33 8.69
CA GLU A 276 17.43 7.95 9.80
C GLU A 276 16.94 6.69 10.50
N LYS A 277 15.67 6.65 10.91
CA LYS A 277 15.06 5.46 11.53
C LYS A 277 15.18 4.22 10.64
N CYS A 278 14.85 4.34 9.37
CA CYS A 278 14.91 3.22 8.43
C CYS A 278 16.34 2.72 8.19
N PHE A 279 17.32 3.62 8.06
CA PHE A 279 18.70 3.26 7.79
C PHE A 279 19.37 2.70 9.04
N HIS A 280 19.10 3.29 10.20
CA HIS A 280 19.50 2.71 11.48
C HIS A 280 18.95 1.29 11.63
N PHE A 281 17.66 1.08 11.36
CA PHE A 281 17.07 -0.27 11.38
C PHE A 281 17.77 -1.22 10.40
N ARG A 282 17.99 -0.79 9.15
CA ARG A 282 18.66 -1.59 8.11
C ARG A 282 20.06 -2.02 8.52
N ASP A 283 20.84 -1.09 9.07
CA ASP A 283 22.26 -1.30 9.37
C ASP A 283 22.44 -2.21 10.60
N ASN A 284 21.43 -2.28 11.48
CA ASN A 284 21.40 -3.17 12.65
C ASN A 284 20.58 -4.47 12.43
N LEU A 285 20.15 -4.76 11.20
CA LEU A 285 19.36 -5.97 10.90
C LEU A 285 20.06 -7.28 11.28
N GLY A 286 21.40 -7.31 11.26
CA GLY A 286 22.19 -8.51 11.58
C GLY A 286 22.04 -8.96 13.03
N ASP A 287 21.70 -8.03 13.93
CA ASP A 287 21.56 -8.28 15.37
C ASP A 287 20.11 -8.64 15.75
N ILE A 288 19.17 -8.54 14.81
CA ILE A 288 17.76 -8.83 15.06
C ILE A 288 17.53 -10.34 15.02
N ALA A 289 17.27 -10.92 16.20
CA ALA A 289 16.83 -12.30 16.32
C ALA A 289 15.45 -12.49 15.65
N ILE A 290 15.38 -13.42 14.69
CA ILE A 290 14.11 -13.90 14.14
C ILE A 290 13.60 -15.01 15.07
N PRO A 291 12.42 -14.85 15.70
CA PRO A 291 11.88 -15.89 16.58
C PRO A 291 11.75 -17.24 15.87
N ASP A 292 12.09 -18.30 16.59
CA ASP A 292 11.98 -19.67 16.08
C ASP A 292 10.56 -19.97 15.60
N GLY A 293 10.46 -20.55 14.40
CA GLY A 293 9.18 -20.89 13.78
C GLY A 293 8.39 -19.71 13.22
N LEU A 294 8.89 -18.47 13.29
CA LEU A 294 8.20 -17.31 12.69
C LEU A 294 8.08 -17.45 11.17
N ILE A 295 9.12 -17.95 10.52
CA ILE A 295 9.15 -18.20 9.07
C ILE A 295 9.03 -19.71 8.87
N PRO A 296 7.98 -20.20 8.18
CA PRO A 296 7.72 -21.64 8.07
C PRO A 296 8.56 -22.36 7.02
N PHE A 297 9.47 -21.66 6.35
CA PHE A 297 10.31 -22.16 5.26
C PHE A 297 11.72 -22.49 5.73
N ARG A 298 12.49 -23.21 4.92
CA ARG A 298 13.93 -23.31 5.13
C ARG A 298 14.57 -21.99 4.70
N TYR A 299 15.24 -21.32 5.62
CA TYR A 299 15.91 -20.05 5.37
C TYR A 299 17.26 -19.93 6.09
N GLU A 300 18.06 -18.96 5.64
CA GLU A 300 19.22 -18.43 6.34
C GLU A 300 19.21 -16.89 6.25
N VAL A 301 19.74 -16.21 7.27
CA VAL A 301 20.01 -14.77 7.19
C VAL A 301 21.40 -14.59 6.59
N VAL A 302 21.47 -13.86 5.49
CA VAL A 302 22.73 -13.64 4.75
C VAL A 302 22.95 -12.17 4.50
N PHE A 303 24.19 -11.73 4.67
CA PHE A 303 24.61 -10.42 4.23
C PHE A 303 24.95 -10.44 2.74
N LYS A 304 24.45 -9.47 1.97
CA LYS A 304 24.74 -9.31 0.54
C LYS A 304 25.21 -7.88 0.28
N GLU A 305 26.29 -7.75 -0.48
CA GLU A 305 26.81 -6.45 -0.93
C GLU A 305 26.12 -5.98 -2.22
N ASN A 306 25.82 -6.90 -3.15
CA ASN A 306 25.24 -6.59 -4.46
C ASN A 306 24.13 -7.58 -4.84
N HIS A 307 23.04 -7.61 -4.09
CA HIS A 307 21.89 -8.45 -4.44
C HIS A 307 21.09 -7.81 -5.58
N VAL A 308 20.77 -8.60 -6.61
CA VAL A 308 19.94 -8.21 -7.73
C VAL A 308 18.51 -8.70 -7.49
N CYS A 309 17.55 -7.77 -7.54
CA CYS A 309 16.13 -8.06 -7.44
C CYS A 309 15.72 -9.15 -8.44
N ILE A 310 15.03 -10.19 -7.95
CA ILE A 310 14.65 -11.34 -8.78
C ILE A 310 13.75 -10.97 -9.97
N LEU A 311 12.86 -9.98 -9.83
CA LEU A 311 12.03 -9.51 -10.93
C LEU A 311 12.86 -8.85 -12.05
N LYS A 312 13.96 -8.19 -11.70
CA LYS A 312 14.94 -7.66 -12.66
C LYS A 312 15.73 -8.80 -13.29
N LYS A 313 16.25 -9.72 -12.46
CA LYS A 313 17.02 -10.89 -12.90
C LYS A 313 16.25 -11.76 -13.91
N LYS A 314 14.94 -11.92 -13.73
CA LYS A 314 14.05 -12.66 -14.65
C LYS A 314 13.55 -11.86 -15.86
N GLY A 315 13.88 -10.57 -15.96
CA GLY A 315 13.40 -9.71 -17.04
C GLY A 315 11.89 -9.40 -16.99
N ILE A 316 11.23 -9.60 -15.84
CA ILE A 316 9.78 -9.38 -15.66
C ILE A 316 9.48 -7.90 -15.38
N CYS A 317 10.38 -7.20 -14.68
CA CYS A 317 10.17 -5.78 -14.38
C CYS A 317 10.55 -4.91 -15.59
N GLU A 318 9.58 -4.20 -16.17
CA GLU A 318 9.77 -3.32 -17.34
C GLU A 318 10.59 -2.05 -17.05
N PHE A 319 10.62 -1.61 -15.79
CA PHE A 319 11.26 -0.34 -15.40
C PHE A 319 12.16 -0.55 -14.16
N PRO A 320 13.18 -1.42 -14.18
CA PRO A 320 14.05 -1.61 -13.03
C PRO A 320 14.85 -0.34 -12.76
N THR A 321 15.03 0.03 -11.49
CA THR A 321 15.95 1.12 -11.10
C THR A 321 17.35 0.56 -10.83
N ASP A 322 18.33 1.44 -10.67
CA ASP A 322 19.70 1.06 -10.28
C ASP A 322 19.76 0.37 -8.92
N ASP A 323 18.91 0.83 -7.98
CA ASP A 323 18.75 0.18 -6.67
C ASP A 323 18.42 -1.32 -6.81
N CYS A 324 17.68 -1.69 -7.86
CA CYS A 324 17.29 -3.09 -8.08
C CYS A 324 18.48 -3.98 -8.48
N SER A 325 19.65 -3.41 -8.80
CA SER A 325 20.89 -4.13 -9.09
C SER A 325 21.88 -4.15 -7.93
N ARG A 326 21.67 -3.32 -6.91
CA ARG A 326 22.65 -3.04 -5.85
C ARG A 326 22.01 -3.04 -4.46
N ILE A 327 21.12 -4.01 -4.21
CA ILE A 327 20.52 -4.17 -2.89
C ILE A 327 21.60 -4.65 -1.93
N ARG A 328 21.84 -3.88 -0.87
CA ARG A 328 22.85 -4.15 0.17
C ARG A 328 22.22 -4.31 1.55
N GLY A 329 22.68 -5.30 2.32
CA GLY A 329 22.32 -5.49 3.73
C GLY A 329 22.10 -6.95 4.10
N HIS A 330 21.44 -7.20 5.23
CA HIS A 330 20.99 -8.53 5.65
C HIS A 330 19.65 -8.89 5.01
N LEU A 331 19.59 -10.05 4.35
CA LEU A 331 18.43 -10.60 3.68
C LEU A 331 18.06 -11.95 4.26
N ILE A 332 16.79 -12.32 4.12
CA ILE A 332 16.34 -13.69 4.35
C ILE A 332 16.43 -14.44 3.03
N LYS A 333 17.36 -15.38 2.93
CA LYS A 333 17.44 -16.28 1.78
C LYS A 333 16.56 -17.48 2.05
N VAL A 334 15.53 -17.66 1.23
CA VAL A 334 14.60 -18.80 1.32
C VAL A 334 14.96 -19.79 0.21
N PHE A 335 15.12 -21.05 0.60
CA PHE A 335 15.54 -22.11 -0.32
C PHE A 335 14.37 -22.80 -1.04
N ASP A 336 13.17 -22.63 -0.51
CA ASP A 336 11.93 -23.13 -1.09
C ASP A 336 11.40 -22.13 -2.14
N ASN A 337 10.72 -22.62 -3.17
CA ASN A 337 9.96 -21.75 -4.06
C ASN A 337 8.75 -21.22 -3.28
N ILE A 338 8.57 -19.91 -3.17
CA ILE A 338 7.49 -19.30 -2.39
C ILE A 338 6.59 -18.42 -3.27
N THR A 339 5.58 -17.76 -2.69
CA THR A 339 4.78 -16.78 -3.42
C THR A 339 5.28 -15.34 -3.21
N THR A 340 4.88 -14.44 -4.10
CA THR A 340 5.07 -13.00 -3.87
C THR A 340 4.41 -12.49 -2.60
N SER A 341 3.37 -13.16 -2.10
CA SER A 341 2.70 -12.81 -0.85
C SER A 341 3.47 -13.31 0.37
N ASP A 342 4.09 -14.49 0.29
CA ASP A 342 5.01 -14.97 1.35
C ASP A 342 6.17 -13.99 1.54
N VAL A 343 6.76 -13.51 0.44
CA VAL A 343 7.82 -12.48 0.45
C VAL A 343 7.35 -11.21 1.18
N ARG A 344 6.09 -10.79 0.98
CA ARG A 344 5.54 -9.61 1.66
C ARG A 344 5.36 -9.85 3.14
N VAL A 345 4.78 -10.99 3.52
CA VAL A 345 4.59 -11.35 4.93
C VAL A 345 5.93 -11.42 5.64
N ILE A 346 6.94 -12.07 5.06
CA ILE A 346 8.30 -12.09 5.64
C ILE A 346 8.82 -10.66 5.86
N LYS A 347 8.73 -9.77 4.86
CA LYS A 347 9.13 -8.36 5.00
C LYS A 347 8.37 -7.62 6.10
N TRP A 348 7.07 -7.83 6.20
CA TRP A 348 6.25 -7.18 7.21
C TRP A 348 6.63 -7.66 8.61
N LEU A 349 6.82 -8.97 8.79
CA LEU A 349 7.11 -9.57 10.08
C LEU A 349 8.55 -9.31 10.57
N THR A 350 9.52 -9.13 9.66
CA THR A 350 10.97 -9.10 9.98
C THR A 350 11.67 -7.81 9.58
N GLY A 351 11.19 -7.12 8.54
CA GLY A 351 11.88 -5.98 7.94
C GLY A 351 13.05 -6.31 7.03
N MET A 352 13.36 -7.58 6.86
CA MET A 352 14.37 -7.98 5.89
C MET A 352 13.72 -8.16 4.53
N THR A 353 14.43 -7.77 3.47
CA THR A 353 14.05 -8.21 2.12
C THR A 353 14.43 -9.67 1.91
N VAL A 354 13.86 -10.30 0.90
CA VAL A 354 13.93 -11.75 0.68
C VAL A 354 14.67 -12.06 -0.61
N ASP A 355 15.65 -12.94 -0.51
CA ASP A 355 16.37 -13.57 -1.64
C ASP A 355 15.76 -14.95 -1.88
N ALA A 356 14.82 -15.04 -2.83
CA ALA A 356 14.10 -16.27 -3.11
C ALA A 356 13.59 -16.31 -4.56
N GLU A 357 13.47 -17.53 -5.08
CA GLU A 357 12.62 -17.79 -6.23
C GLU A 357 11.15 -17.76 -5.76
N PHE A 358 10.29 -17.14 -6.56
CA PHE A 358 8.87 -17.11 -6.25
C PHE A 358 7.97 -17.08 -7.48
N GLU A 359 6.72 -17.49 -7.26
CA GLU A 359 5.61 -17.34 -8.17
C GLU A 359 4.75 -16.11 -7.82
N GLU A 360 4.27 -15.39 -8.84
CA GLU A 360 3.37 -14.27 -8.63
C GLU A 360 1.96 -14.75 -8.24
N ARG A 361 1.64 -14.67 -6.93
CA ARG A 361 0.31 -15.02 -6.40
C ARG A 361 -0.12 -14.04 -5.31
N PRO A 362 -1.42 -13.67 -5.26
CA PRO A 362 -1.97 -12.83 -4.19
C PRO A 362 -2.26 -13.61 -2.89
N TYR A 363 -1.93 -14.90 -2.84
CA TYR A 363 -2.17 -15.79 -1.71
C TYR A 363 -0.83 -16.28 -1.14
N ILE A 364 -0.81 -16.54 0.16
CA ILE A 364 0.35 -17.10 0.87
C ILE A 364 0.30 -18.62 0.87
N SER A 365 1.45 -19.27 1.08
CA SER A 365 1.52 -20.72 1.26
C SER A 365 0.76 -21.21 2.51
N ALA A 366 0.18 -22.40 2.42
CA ALA A 366 -0.51 -23.09 3.52
C ALA A 366 0.41 -23.37 4.72
N CYS A 367 1.73 -23.37 4.50
CA CYS A 367 2.74 -23.54 5.53
C CYS A 367 2.71 -22.43 6.59
N TRP A 368 2.06 -21.29 6.31
CA TRP A 368 1.82 -20.24 7.29
C TRP A 368 0.71 -20.53 8.30
N ARG A 369 -0.16 -21.52 8.04
CA ARG A 369 -1.19 -21.89 9.01
C ARG A 369 -0.51 -22.33 10.30
N TRP A 370 -0.87 -21.68 11.40
CA TRP A 370 -0.45 -22.10 12.71
C TRP A 370 -1.17 -23.43 13.03
N GLN A 371 -0.40 -24.44 13.45
CA GLN A 371 -0.91 -25.74 13.86
C GLN A 371 -1.24 -25.75 15.35
#